data_AF-A0A2M7VKQ9-F1
#
_entry.id   AF-A0A2M7VKQ9-F1
#
_cell.length_a   1.000
_cell.length_b   1.000
_cell.length_c   1.000
_cell.angle_alpha   90.00
_cell.angle_beta   90.00
_cell.angle_gamma   90.00
#
_symmetry.space_group_name_H-M   'P 1'
#
loop_
_entity.id
_entity.type
_entity.pdbx_description
1 polymer ?
#
loop_
_entity_poly.entity_id
_entity_poly.type
_entity_poly.pdbx_seq_one_letter_code
_entity_poly.pdbx_strand_id
1 'polypeptide(L)'
;MNKKNLYVILGIIVIVLIGLFVFLQSQKEKTAVTPQGQQVGVTIPEKTPEEIDQELMRKAIDTQDASFCNEMKIVADKNACLTNVIAASASVKRDASICNQLDDQYQRLVCKDNVIFNKAGDNKDVVLCEQMADKTRIKSCQDYVNSLIK
;
A
#
# COMPACT_ATOMS: atom_id res chain seq x y z
N MET A 1 49.90 1.82 -16.77
CA MET A 1 48.47 1.46 -16.96
C MET A 1 48.38 0.54 -18.17
N ASN A 2 47.95 -0.72 -18.00
CA ASN A 2 47.94 -1.70 -19.08
C ASN A 2 46.89 -1.33 -20.13
N LYS A 3 47.24 -1.45 -21.43
CA LYS A 3 46.30 -1.16 -22.54
C LYS A 3 44.99 -1.94 -22.38
N LYS A 4 45.04 -3.16 -21.85
CA LYS A 4 43.86 -3.98 -21.53
C LYS A 4 42.93 -3.34 -20.48
N ASN A 5 43.48 -2.75 -19.42
CA ASN A 5 42.67 -2.11 -18.38
C ASN A 5 42.03 -0.80 -18.89
N LEU A 6 42.66 -0.12 -19.85
CA LEU A 6 42.10 1.08 -20.47
C LEU A 6 40.82 0.76 -21.28
N TYR A 7 40.80 -0.33 -22.05
CA TYR A 7 39.61 -0.73 -22.82
C TYR A 7 38.43 -1.15 -21.92
N VAL A 8 38.70 -1.82 -20.79
CA VAL A 8 37.66 -2.22 -19.84
C VAL A 8 37.00 -0.99 -19.20
N ILE A 9 37.81 0.01 -18.80
CA ILE A 9 37.31 1.26 -18.22
C ILE A 9 36.46 2.03 -19.24
N LEU A 10 36.92 2.13 -20.50
CA LEU A 10 36.16 2.78 -21.56
C LEU A 10 34.82 2.09 -21.83
N GLY A 11 34.77 0.75 -21.80
CA GLY A 11 33.53 -0.01 -21.96
C GLY A 11 32.49 0.28 -20.87
N ILE A 12 32.92 0.34 -19.60
CA ILE A 12 32.04 0.66 -18.47
C ILE A 12 31.47 2.07 -18.60
N ILE A 13 32.31 3.05 -18.97
CA ILE A 13 31.87 4.45 -19.13
C ILE A 13 30.79 4.55 -20.22
N VAL A 14 30.95 3.85 -21.35
CA VAL A 14 29.94 3.86 -22.42
C VAL A 14 28.61 3.27 -21.96
N ILE A 15 28.64 2.15 -21.22
CA ILE A 15 27.41 1.52 -20.70
C ILE A 15 26.68 2.45 -19.72
N VAL A 16 27.42 3.10 -18.82
CA VAL A 16 26.84 4.06 -17.87
C VAL A 16 26.21 5.26 -18.60
N LEU A 17 26.88 5.80 -19.63
CA LEU A 17 26.35 6.91 -20.42
C LEU A 17 25.07 6.54 -21.17
N ILE A 18 24.98 5.32 -21.73
CA ILE A 18 23.77 4.83 -22.40
C ILE A 18 22.62 4.68 -21.38
N GLY A 19 22.89 4.07 -20.22
CA GLY A 19 21.87 3.91 -19.17
C GLY A 19 21.33 5.25 -18.66
N LEU A 20 22.22 6.24 -18.49
CA LEU A 20 21.85 7.58 -18.05
C LEU A 20 21.02 8.32 -19.11
N PHE A 21 21.34 8.15 -20.40
CA PHE A 21 20.57 8.72 -21.51
C PHE A 21 19.15 8.15 -21.58
N VAL A 22 18.98 6.82 -21.43
CA VAL A 22 17.66 6.17 -21.41
C VAL A 22 16.84 6.63 -20.19
N PHE A 23 17.48 6.77 -19.02
CA PHE A 23 16.83 7.28 -17.82
C PHE A 23 16.33 8.72 -17.99
N LEU A 24 17.14 9.59 -18.62
CA LEU A 24 16.75 10.97 -18.89
C LEU A 24 15.58 11.09 -19.88
N GLN A 25 15.49 10.19 -20.87
CA GLN A 25 14.34 10.15 -21.80
C GLN A 25 13.03 9.81 -21.06
N SER A 26 13.07 8.91 -20.08
CA SER A 26 11.87 8.49 -19.31
C SER A 26 11.27 9.60 -18.43
N GLN A 27 12.06 10.61 -18.06
CA GLN A 27 11.57 11.73 -17.24
C GLN A 27 10.80 12.79 -18.06
N LYS A 28 10.87 12.75 -19.39
CA LYS A 28 10.35 13.84 -20.25
C LYS A 28 8.84 13.79 -20.51
N GLU A 29 8.14 12.71 -20.15
CA GLU A 29 6.71 12.54 -20.47
C GLU A 29 5.73 13.08 -19.41
N LYS A 30 6.18 13.66 -18.28
CA LYS A 30 5.26 13.95 -17.15
C LYS A 30 4.79 15.39 -16.95
N THR A 31 5.07 16.35 -17.82
CA THR A 31 4.58 17.72 -17.59
C THR A 31 4.29 18.49 -18.86
N ALA A 32 3.06 18.33 -19.35
CA ALA A 32 2.39 19.34 -20.17
C ALA A 32 1.01 19.63 -19.56
N VAL A 33 1.00 20.30 -18.40
CA VAL A 33 -0.21 20.97 -17.90
C VAL A 33 -0.23 22.35 -18.54
N THR A 34 -1.06 22.49 -19.58
CA THR A 34 -1.36 23.75 -20.25
C THR A 34 -2.17 24.66 -19.32
N PRO A 35 -1.73 25.89 -19.03
CA PRO A 35 -2.55 26.88 -18.34
C PRO A 35 -3.35 27.66 -19.38
N GLN A 36 -4.65 27.34 -19.52
CA GLN A 36 -5.59 28.25 -20.17
C GLN A 36 -6.60 28.76 -19.14
N GLY A 37 -6.39 30.02 -18.78
CA GLY A 37 -7.44 30.85 -18.19
C GLY A 37 -8.50 31.12 -19.23
N GLN A 38 -9.61 30.40 -19.14
CA GLN A 38 -10.85 30.74 -19.79
C GLN A 38 -11.98 30.28 -18.85
N GLN A 39 -12.76 31.23 -18.33
CA GLN A 39 -13.96 30.94 -17.56
C GLN A 39 -15.03 30.39 -18.50
N VAL A 40 -14.87 29.12 -18.88
CA VAL A 40 -15.89 28.30 -19.53
C VAL A 40 -16.75 27.73 -18.41
N GLY A 41 -18.08 27.83 -18.53
CA GLY A 41 -19.02 27.26 -17.57
C GLY A 41 -18.63 25.82 -17.24
N VAL A 42 -18.19 25.60 -16.00
CA VAL A 42 -17.64 24.32 -15.55
C VAL A 42 -18.79 23.35 -15.42
N THR A 43 -19.07 22.59 -16.48
CA THR A 43 -19.76 21.31 -16.35
C THR A 43 -18.84 20.40 -15.58
N ILE A 44 -19.13 20.22 -14.29
CA ILE A 44 -18.45 19.24 -13.45
C ILE A 44 -18.72 17.87 -14.10
N PRO A 45 -17.68 17.13 -14.52
CA PRO A 45 -17.88 15.80 -15.09
C PRO A 45 -18.62 14.94 -14.05
N GLU A 46 -19.70 14.30 -14.47
CA GLU A 46 -20.42 13.34 -13.65
C GLU A 46 -19.48 12.18 -13.34
N LYS A 47 -19.29 11.90 -12.04
CA LYS A 47 -18.40 10.82 -11.59
C LYS A 47 -18.90 9.46 -12.08
N THR A 48 -17.98 8.59 -12.46
CA THR A 48 -18.36 7.21 -12.81
C THR A 48 -18.75 6.41 -11.56
N PRO A 49 -19.53 5.32 -11.70
CA PRO A 49 -19.83 4.42 -10.58
C PRO A 49 -18.57 3.93 -9.84
N GLU A 50 -17.49 3.64 -10.56
CA GLU A 50 -16.21 3.19 -9.99
C GLU A 50 -15.56 4.29 -9.13
N GLU A 51 -15.59 5.55 -9.58
CA GLU A 51 -15.06 6.68 -8.80
C GLU A 51 -15.86 6.91 -7.52
N ILE A 52 -17.18 6.73 -7.58
CA ILE A 52 -18.07 6.82 -6.40
C ILE A 52 -17.75 5.70 -5.42
N ASP A 53 -17.64 4.45 -5.90
CA ASP A 53 -17.34 3.29 -5.05
C ASP A 53 -15.95 3.43 -4.39
N GLN A 54 -14.94 3.97 -5.08
CA GLN A 54 -13.64 4.27 -4.48
C GLN A 54 -13.71 5.31 -3.36
N GLU A 55 -14.49 6.38 -3.54
CA GLU A 55 -14.68 7.41 -2.52
C GLU A 55 -15.40 6.84 -1.28
N LEU A 56 -16.42 6.02 -1.50
CA LEU A 56 -17.14 5.31 -0.44
C LEU A 56 -16.21 4.36 0.32
N MET A 57 -15.40 3.56 -0.39
CA MET A 57 -14.45 2.63 0.23
C MET A 57 -13.45 3.36 1.14
N ARG A 58 -12.85 4.46 0.66
CA ARG A 58 -11.93 5.27 1.46
C ARG A 58 -12.63 5.79 2.73
N LYS A 59 -13.82 6.36 2.57
CA LYS A 59 -14.61 6.89 3.69
C LYS A 59 -14.95 5.80 4.72
N ALA A 60 -15.33 4.61 4.25
CA ALA A 60 -15.63 3.47 5.09
C ALA A 60 -14.42 3.06 5.95
N ILE A 61 -13.23 2.97 5.34
CA ILE A 61 -12.00 2.57 6.03
C ILE A 61 -11.58 3.62 7.06
N ASP A 62 -11.57 4.89 6.67
CA ASP A 62 -11.13 6.00 7.54
C ASP A 62 -12.04 6.15 8.77
N THR A 63 -13.34 5.94 8.59
CA THR A 63 -14.34 6.04 9.67
C THR A 63 -14.63 4.73 10.37
N GLN A 64 -14.15 3.59 9.84
CA GLN A 64 -14.49 2.23 10.25
C GLN A 64 -16.01 1.95 10.23
N ASP A 65 -16.73 2.65 9.36
CA ASP A 65 -18.18 2.52 9.20
C ASP A 65 -18.52 1.69 7.95
N ALA A 66 -18.96 0.46 8.19
CA ALA A 66 -19.35 -0.46 7.13
C ALA A 66 -20.63 -0.04 6.38
N SER A 67 -21.39 0.94 6.87
CA SER A 67 -22.59 1.44 6.19
C SER A 67 -22.26 2.01 4.81
N PHE A 68 -21.13 2.68 4.65
CA PHE A 68 -20.66 3.19 3.35
C PHE A 68 -20.38 2.07 2.35
N CYS A 69 -19.92 0.89 2.79
CA CYS A 69 -19.76 -0.26 1.90
C CYS A 69 -21.10 -0.78 1.36
N ASN A 70 -22.21 -0.56 2.08
CA ASN A 70 -23.54 -0.99 1.62
C ASN A 70 -24.12 -0.09 0.53
N GLU A 71 -23.59 1.12 0.36
CA GLU A 71 -23.98 2.06 -0.71
C GLU A 71 -23.32 1.73 -2.06
N MET A 72 -22.29 0.87 -2.05
CA MET A 72 -21.51 0.53 -3.24
C MET A 72 -22.32 -0.34 -4.21
N LYS A 73 -22.16 -0.07 -5.51
CA LYS A 73 -22.90 -0.77 -6.57
C LYS A 73 -22.21 -2.04 -7.01
N ILE A 74 -20.88 -2.05 -7.04
CA ILE A 74 -20.10 -3.18 -7.51
C ILE A 74 -19.92 -4.17 -6.34
N VAL A 75 -20.48 -5.37 -6.48
CA VAL A 75 -20.49 -6.40 -5.41
C VAL A 75 -19.06 -6.79 -5.00
N ALA A 76 -18.14 -6.90 -5.95
CA ALA A 76 -16.74 -7.19 -5.67
C ALA A 76 -16.10 -6.11 -4.78
N ASP A 77 -16.35 -4.84 -5.10
CA ASP A 77 -15.80 -3.70 -4.36
C ASP A 77 -16.46 -3.56 -2.98
N LYS A 78 -17.76 -3.86 -2.87
CA LYS A 78 -18.46 -3.96 -1.58
C LYS A 78 -17.81 -4.98 -0.65
N ASN A 79 -17.53 -6.19 -1.15
CA ASN A 79 -16.89 -7.23 -0.35
C ASN A 79 -15.46 -6.82 0.06
N ALA A 80 -14.68 -6.25 -0.86
CA ALA A 80 -13.36 -5.71 -0.55
C ALA A 80 -13.42 -4.60 0.51
N CYS A 81 -14.40 -3.70 0.41
CA CYS A 81 -14.66 -2.64 1.38
C CYS A 81 -14.92 -3.22 2.77
N LEU A 82 -15.84 -4.18 2.90
CA LEU A 82 -16.15 -4.82 4.17
C LEU A 82 -14.92 -5.47 4.81
N THR A 83 -14.13 -6.21 4.03
CA THR A 83 -12.88 -6.83 4.51
C THR A 83 -11.91 -5.76 5.04
N ASN A 84 -11.74 -4.66 4.31
CA ASN A 84 -10.83 -3.58 4.69
C ASN A 84 -11.30 -2.83 5.93
N VAL A 85 -12.60 -2.56 6.08
CA VAL A 85 -13.19 -1.92 7.28
C VAL A 85 -12.97 -2.81 8.51
N ILE A 86 -13.22 -4.12 8.39
CA ILE A 86 -12.99 -5.07 9.50
C ILE A 86 -11.52 -5.09 9.90
N ALA A 87 -10.60 -5.17 8.93
CA ALA A 87 -9.16 -5.16 9.19
C ALA A 87 -8.68 -3.83 9.81
N ALA A 88 -9.20 -2.69 9.34
CA ALA A 88 -8.88 -1.37 9.89
C ALA A 88 -9.39 -1.23 11.33
N SER A 89 -10.63 -1.64 11.59
CA SER A 89 -11.24 -1.65 12.93
C SER A 89 -10.46 -2.54 13.89
N ALA A 90 -10.08 -3.75 13.46
CA ALA A 90 -9.25 -4.67 14.23
C ALA A 90 -7.87 -4.08 14.56
N SER A 91 -7.24 -3.43 13.58
CA SER A 91 -5.96 -2.74 13.77
C SER A 91 -6.10 -1.60 14.78
N VAL A 92 -7.00 -0.63 14.55
CA VAL A 92 -7.13 0.56 15.42
C VAL A 92 -7.50 0.19 16.85
N LYS A 93 -8.39 -0.78 17.05
CA LYS A 93 -8.79 -1.26 18.38
C LYS A 93 -7.79 -2.23 19.01
N ARG A 94 -6.75 -2.64 18.27
CA ARG A 94 -5.80 -3.67 18.67
C ARG A 94 -6.53 -4.95 19.14
N ASP A 95 -7.57 -5.34 18.41
CA ASP A 95 -8.38 -6.51 18.77
C ASP A 95 -8.47 -7.50 17.60
N ALA A 96 -7.70 -8.59 17.73
CA ALA A 96 -7.63 -9.65 16.72
C ALA A 96 -8.91 -10.49 16.67
N SER A 97 -9.79 -10.40 17.68
CA SER A 97 -11.08 -11.10 17.67
C SER A 97 -12.04 -10.52 16.64
N ILE A 98 -11.91 -9.23 16.31
CA ILE A 98 -12.69 -8.55 15.26
C ILE A 98 -12.49 -9.22 13.90
N CYS A 99 -11.28 -9.70 13.62
CA CYS A 99 -10.98 -10.43 12.38
C CYS A 99 -11.84 -11.70 12.21
N ASN A 100 -12.43 -12.25 13.27
CA ASN A 100 -13.31 -13.42 13.17
C ASN A 100 -14.62 -13.14 12.39
N GLN A 101 -14.91 -11.88 12.08
CA GLN A 101 -16.02 -11.49 11.21
C GLN A 101 -15.74 -11.75 9.72
N LEU A 102 -14.48 -11.96 9.33
CA LEU A 102 -14.10 -12.30 7.95
C LEU A 102 -14.42 -13.77 7.68
N ASP A 103 -15.18 -14.07 6.63
CA ASP A 103 -15.53 -15.45 6.30
C ASP A 103 -14.33 -16.26 5.82
N ASP A 104 -13.53 -15.69 4.91
CA ASP A 104 -12.36 -16.35 4.34
C ASP A 104 -11.28 -16.59 5.40
N GLN A 105 -10.84 -17.85 5.53
CA GLN A 105 -9.86 -18.26 6.55
C GLN A 105 -8.51 -17.57 6.34
N TYR A 106 -8.08 -17.41 5.09
CA TYR A 106 -6.80 -16.78 4.79
C TYR A 106 -6.81 -15.29 5.15
N GLN A 107 -7.85 -14.55 4.73
CA GLN A 107 -8.03 -13.15 5.10
C GLN A 107 -8.11 -12.96 6.62
N ARG A 108 -8.79 -13.86 7.32
CA ARG A 108 -8.87 -13.87 8.79
C ARG A 108 -7.49 -14.00 9.44
N LEU A 109 -6.64 -14.90 8.95
CA LEU A 109 -5.27 -15.08 9.45
C LEU A 109 -4.41 -13.83 9.17
N VAL A 110 -4.46 -13.32 7.94
CA VAL A 110 -3.71 -12.10 7.55
C VAL A 110 -4.12 -10.90 8.42
N CYS A 111 -5.42 -10.74 8.67
CA CYS A 111 -5.96 -9.70 9.55
C CYS A 111 -5.41 -9.84 10.98
N LYS A 112 -5.43 -11.05 11.56
CA LYS A 112 -4.89 -11.29 12.92
C LYS A 112 -3.40 -11.00 12.99
N ASP A 113 -2.64 -11.44 12.01
CA ASP A 113 -1.22 -11.17 11.88
C ASP A 113 -0.94 -9.66 11.79
N ASN A 114 -1.76 -8.88 11.08
CA ASN A 114 -1.66 -7.41 11.04
C ASN A 114 -1.89 -6.78 12.42
N VAL A 115 -2.85 -7.29 13.20
CA VAL A 115 -3.08 -6.80 14.57
C VAL A 115 -1.89 -7.12 15.47
N ILE A 116 -1.36 -8.34 15.39
CA ILE A 116 -0.18 -8.78 16.16
C ILE A 116 1.03 -7.92 15.81
N PHE A 117 1.30 -7.70 14.52
CA PHE A 117 2.41 -6.86 14.05
C PHE A 117 2.34 -5.45 14.67
N ASN A 118 1.18 -4.82 14.62
CA ASN A 118 0.98 -3.49 15.21
C ASN A 118 1.16 -3.49 16.73
N LYS A 119 0.62 -4.50 17.44
CA LYS A 119 0.83 -4.65 18.89
C LYS A 119 2.30 -4.84 19.25
N ALA A 120 3.02 -5.64 18.49
CA ALA A 120 4.45 -5.88 18.68
C ALA A 120 5.25 -4.58 18.54
N GLY A 121 4.93 -3.76 17.52
CA GLY A 121 5.52 -2.44 17.32
C GLY A 121 5.24 -1.47 18.47
N ASP A 122 3.97 -1.32 18.85
CA ASP A 122 3.54 -0.40 19.90
C ASP A 122 4.17 -0.75 21.26
N ASN A 123 4.19 -2.05 21.59
CA ASN A 123 4.74 -2.53 22.86
C ASN A 123 6.25 -2.73 22.84
N LYS A 124 6.88 -2.57 21.66
CA LYS A 124 8.28 -2.94 21.41
C LYS A 124 8.60 -4.36 21.88
N ASP A 125 7.67 -5.28 21.68
CA ASP A 125 7.76 -6.67 22.15
C ASP A 125 7.95 -7.62 20.96
N VAL A 126 9.18 -8.09 20.80
CA VAL A 126 9.58 -9.01 19.72
C VAL A 126 8.94 -10.39 19.85
N VAL A 127 8.57 -10.81 21.08
CA VAL A 127 7.99 -12.13 21.34
C VAL A 127 6.57 -12.21 20.77
N LEU A 128 5.84 -11.08 20.72
CA LEU A 128 4.53 -11.03 20.09
C LEU A 128 4.56 -11.45 18.61
N CYS A 129 5.65 -11.17 17.89
CA CYS A 129 5.79 -11.57 16.48
C CYS A 129 5.71 -13.11 16.29
N GLU A 130 6.05 -13.91 17.30
CA GLU A 130 6.02 -15.38 17.22
C GLU A 130 4.59 -15.95 17.21
N GLN A 131 3.59 -15.14 17.56
CA GLN A 131 2.17 -15.52 17.55
C GLN A 131 1.54 -15.43 16.15
N MET A 132 2.25 -14.87 15.18
CA MET A 132 1.76 -14.74 13.80
C MET A 132 1.75 -16.10 13.11
N ALA A 133 0.76 -16.30 12.23
CA ALA A 133 0.63 -17.55 11.46
C ALA A 133 1.61 -17.63 10.29
N ASP A 134 1.85 -16.50 9.60
CA ASP A 134 2.76 -16.47 8.45
C ASP A 134 4.23 -16.33 8.87
N LYS A 135 4.97 -17.43 8.71
CA LYS A 135 6.41 -17.52 9.03
C LYS A 135 7.27 -16.50 8.30
N THR A 136 6.91 -16.12 7.07
CA THR A 136 7.68 -15.11 6.30
C THR A 136 7.53 -13.72 6.92
N ARG A 137 6.38 -13.45 7.55
CA ARG A 137 6.07 -12.18 8.20
C ARG A 137 6.64 -12.08 9.61
N ILE A 138 6.80 -13.19 10.32
CA ILE A 138 7.45 -13.22 11.64
C ILE A 138 8.79 -12.50 11.59
N LYS A 139 9.67 -12.86 10.64
CA LYS A 139 10.98 -12.23 10.51
C LYS A 139 10.89 -10.73 10.26
N SER A 140 10.00 -10.30 9.37
CA SER A 140 9.79 -8.88 9.07
C SER A 140 9.28 -8.10 10.29
N CYS A 141 8.40 -8.71 11.09
CA CYS A 141 7.93 -8.16 12.37
C CYS A 141 9.08 -7.99 13.36
N GLN A 142 9.90 -9.03 13.54
CA GLN A 142 11.02 -8.99 14.47
C GLN A 142 12.06 -7.93 14.06
N ASP A 143 12.40 -7.85 12.78
CA ASP A 143 13.34 -6.86 12.25
C ASP A 143 12.80 -5.43 12.47
N TYR A 144 11.50 -5.21 12.23
CA TYR A 144 10.84 -3.94 12.50
C TYR A 144 10.85 -3.57 14.00
N VAL A 145 10.41 -4.46 14.88
CA VAL A 145 10.36 -4.20 16.33
C VAL A 145 11.75 -3.93 16.90
N ASN A 146 12.76 -4.72 16.51
CA ASN A 146 14.15 -4.51 16.93
C ASN A 146 14.71 -3.16 16.45
N SER A 147 14.21 -2.62 15.33
CA SER A 147 14.60 -1.30 14.85
C SER A 147 14.05 -0.16 15.71
N LEU A 148 12.96 -0.39 16.45
CA LEU A 148 12.32 0.59 17.34
C LEU A 148 12.93 0.64 18.76
N ILE A 149 13.74 -0.35 19.12
CA ILE A 149 14.36 -0.50 20.46
C ILE A 149 15.75 0.15 20.53
N LYS A 150 16.41 0.32 19.37
CA LYS A 150 17.71 0.98 19.26
C LYS A 150 17.62 2.47 19.56
#